data_AF-Q7V8R9-F1
#
_entry.id   AF-Q7V8R9-F1
#
_cell.length_a   1.000
_cell.length_b   1.000
_cell.length_c   1.000
_cell.angle_alpha   90.00
_cell.angle_beta   90.00
_cell.angle_gamma   90.00
#
_symmetry.space_group_name_H-M   'P 1'
#
loop_
_entity.id
_entity.type
_entity.pdbx_description
1 polymer ?
#
loop_
_entity_poly.entity_id
_entity_poly.type
_entity_poly.pdbx_seq_one_letter_code
_entity_poly.pdbx_strand_id
1 'polypeptide(L)'
;MKLLPLQANSEITGGFTLIEVLLTVVIIGILSAVAMPNYFNQVQRAKQSEAVATLAQIQNTLAAYIDEFNLAPTGWKDLNEIAAIMTTKGPANQTTFNQIILPGGNYALSRSDNGENENYFEFTASSTNTNSETAKFNVMACIDLEGGASDIKRGVIDSKKNDAVSDTDLVCIPK
;
A
#
# COMPACT_ATOMS: atom_id res chain seq x y z
N MET A 1 -44.21 -52.22 46.13
CA MET A 1 -43.13 -52.15 45.11
C MET A 1 -43.66 -51.31 43.96
N LYS A 2 -43.34 -50.01 43.95
CA LYS A 2 -43.89 -49.02 43.01
C LYS A 2 -42.91 -48.90 41.85
N LEU A 3 -43.30 -49.33 40.65
CA LEU A 3 -42.49 -49.21 39.44
C LEU A 3 -42.45 -47.74 39.03
N LEU A 4 -41.24 -47.17 38.96
CA LEU A 4 -40.99 -45.86 38.37
C LEU A 4 -41.02 -46.00 36.84
N PRO A 5 -41.74 -45.14 36.10
CA PRO A 5 -41.72 -45.17 34.64
C PRO A 5 -40.39 -44.60 34.12
N LEU A 6 -39.77 -45.32 33.19
CA LEU A 6 -38.63 -44.85 32.39
C LEU A 6 -39.09 -43.67 31.52
N GLN A 7 -38.60 -42.46 31.80
CA GLN A 7 -38.77 -41.32 30.91
C GLN A 7 -37.82 -41.49 29.72
N ALA A 8 -38.36 -41.85 28.56
CA ALA A 8 -37.63 -41.83 27.30
C ALA A 8 -37.42 -40.36 26.88
N ASN A 9 -36.20 -39.86 27.03
CA ASN A 9 -35.79 -38.58 26.49
C ASN A 9 -35.66 -38.73 24.97
N SER A 10 -36.61 -38.18 24.20
CA SER A 10 -36.47 -38.07 22.74
C SER A 10 -35.53 -36.90 22.46
N GLU A 11 -34.23 -37.16 22.40
CA GLU A 11 -33.31 -36.17 21.84
C GLU A 11 -33.69 -35.97 20.38
N ILE A 12 -34.11 -34.76 20.04
CA ILE A 12 -34.35 -34.35 18.66
C ILE A 12 -32.98 -34.24 18.00
N THR A 13 -32.46 -35.35 17.48
CA THR A 13 -31.28 -35.33 16.63
C THR A 13 -31.70 -34.83 15.24
N GLY A 14 -31.85 -33.51 15.12
CA GLY A 14 -32.12 -32.84 13.85
C GLY A 14 -30.87 -32.82 12.97
N GLY A 15 -30.90 -33.52 11.84
CA GLY A 15 -29.87 -33.41 10.80
C GLY A 15 -30.17 -32.29 9.82
N PHE A 16 -29.13 -31.67 9.25
CA PHE A 16 -29.27 -30.70 8.16
C PHE A 16 -29.91 -31.35 6.94
N THR A 17 -30.84 -30.64 6.29
CA THR A 17 -31.45 -31.13 5.05
C THR A 17 -30.53 -30.87 3.85
N LEU A 18 -30.54 -31.76 2.85
CA LEU A 18 -29.75 -31.55 1.63
C LEU A 18 -30.13 -30.26 0.89
N ILE A 19 -31.41 -29.87 0.95
CA ILE A 19 -31.89 -28.65 0.32
C ILE A 19 -31.39 -27.39 1.04
N GLU A 20 -31.22 -27.45 2.36
CA GLU A 20 -30.70 -26.35 3.17
C GLU A 20 -29.22 -26.12 2.89
N VAL A 21 -28.44 -27.19 2.72
CA VAL A 21 -27.05 -27.09 2.26
C VAL A 21 -26.98 -26.61 0.80
N LEU A 22 -27.91 -27.03 -0.07
CA LEU A 22 -27.94 -26.61 -1.47
C LEU A 22 -28.25 -25.11 -1.63
N LEU A 23 -29.28 -24.60 -0.95
CA LEU A 23 -29.64 -23.19 -1.04
C LEU A 23 -28.57 -22.29 -0.40
N THR A 24 -27.95 -22.73 0.70
CA THR A 24 -26.87 -21.96 1.34
C THR A 24 -25.66 -21.83 0.43
N VAL A 25 -25.20 -22.90 -0.24
CA VAL A 25 -24.07 -22.80 -1.18
C VAL A 25 -24.39 -21.92 -2.39
N VAL A 26 -25.64 -21.89 -2.85
CA VAL A 26 -26.09 -21.00 -3.93
C VAL A 26 -26.05 -19.54 -3.48
N ILE A 27 -26.57 -19.22 -2.30
CA ILE A 27 -26.60 -17.84 -1.78
C ILE A 27 -25.17 -17.34 -1.54
N ILE A 28 -24.31 -18.11 -0.85
CA ILE A 28 -22.92 -17.70 -0.63
C ILE A 28 -22.17 -17.56 -1.96
N GLY A 29 -22.45 -18.40 -2.96
CA GLY A 29 -21.84 -18.32 -4.29
C GLY A 29 -22.12 -16.98 -4.99
N ILE A 30 -23.39 -16.51 -4.95
CA ILE A 30 -23.78 -15.23 -5.55
C ILE A 30 -23.10 -14.06 -4.82
N LEU A 31 -23.11 -14.09 -3.48
CA LEU A 31 -22.49 -13.02 -2.68
C LEU A 31 -20.97 -12.97 -2.89
N SER A 32 -20.30 -14.11 -2.94
CA SER A 32 -18.85 -14.19 -3.16
C SER A 32 -18.43 -13.65 -4.54
N ALA A 33 -19.22 -13.89 -5.59
CA ALA A 33 -18.90 -13.43 -6.94
C ALA A 33 -18.79 -11.89 -7.03
N VAL A 34 -19.61 -11.15 -6.28
CA VAL A 34 -19.59 -9.68 -6.27
C VAL A 34 -18.62 -9.14 -5.21
N ALA A 35 -18.50 -9.80 -4.05
CA ALA A 35 -17.68 -9.32 -2.94
C ALA A 35 -16.17 -9.50 -3.16
N MET A 36 -15.76 -10.62 -3.76
CA MET A 36 -14.35 -11.00 -3.93
C MET A 36 -13.51 -9.99 -4.73
N PRO A 37 -13.92 -9.50 -5.91
CA PRO A 37 -13.11 -8.52 -6.65
C PRO A 37 -12.96 -7.19 -5.89
N ASN A 38 -14.00 -6.74 -5.19
CA ASN A 38 -13.95 -5.52 -4.39
C ASN A 38 -13.03 -5.66 -3.18
N TYR A 39 -13.01 -6.83 -2.54
CA TYR A 39 -12.13 -7.10 -1.41
C TYR A 39 -10.65 -6.99 -1.79
N PHE A 40 -10.23 -7.57 -2.91
CA PHE A 40 -8.83 -7.50 -3.35
C PHE A 40 -8.38 -6.06 -3.66
N ASN A 41 -9.25 -5.26 -4.29
CA ASN A 41 -8.98 -3.84 -4.53
C ASN A 41 -8.83 -3.05 -3.23
N GLN A 42 -9.66 -3.33 -2.22
CA GLN A 42 -9.57 -2.68 -0.90
C GLN A 42 -8.26 -3.02 -0.18
N VAL A 43 -7.84 -4.29 -0.23
CA VAL A 43 -6.55 -4.72 0.34
C VAL A 43 -5.39 -4.01 -0.36
N GLN A 44 -5.43 -3.87 -1.68
CA GLN A 44 -4.37 -3.19 -2.42
C GLN A 44 -4.31 -1.69 -2.10
N ARG A 45 -5.46 -1.03 -1.95
CA ARG A 45 -5.55 0.38 -1.51
C ARG A 45 -5.03 0.57 -0.08
N ALA A 46 -5.27 -0.39 0.82
CA ALA A 46 -4.71 -0.36 2.16
C ALA A 46 -3.17 -0.42 2.14
N LYS A 47 -2.60 -1.34 1.36
CA LYS A 47 -1.14 -1.42 1.15
C LYS A 47 -0.59 -0.15 0.48
N GLN A 48 -1.34 0.44 -0.44
CA GLN A 48 -0.96 1.70 -1.09
C GLN A 48 -0.94 2.86 -0.09
N SER A 49 -1.89 2.89 0.85
CA SER A 49 -1.95 3.92 1.90
C SER A 49 -0.72 3.89 2.80
N GLU A 50 -0.13 2.73 3.04
CA GLU A 50 1.14 2.59 3.75
C GLU A 50 2.29 3.26 2.97
N ALA A 51 2.40 2.97 1.68
CA ALA A 51 3.41 3.60 0.82
C ALA A 51 3.26 5.13 0.76
N VAL A 52 2.02 5.63 0.71
CA VAL A 52 1.70 7.07 0.76
C VAL A 52 2.17 7.70 2.07
N ALA A 53 1.91 7.03 3.21
CA ALA A 53 2.33 7.52 4.51
C ALA A 53 3.85 7.59 4.61
N THR A 54 4.57 6.59 4.10
CA THR A 54 6.04 6.63 4.07
C THR A 54 6.59 7.68 3.11
N LEU A 55 5.96 7.89 1.94
CA LEU A 55 6.36 8.95 1.01
C LEU A 55 6.14 10.35 1.60
N ALA A 56 5.01 10.56 2.30
CA ALA A 56 4.76 11.81 3.03
C ALA A 56 5.79 12.02 4.14
N GLN A 57 6.17 10.96 4.85
CA GLN A 57 7.27 11.00 5.82
C GLN A 57 8.57 11.42 5.13
N ILE A 58 8.92 10.81 4.00
CA ILE A 58 10.15 11.14 3.24
C ILE A 58 10.15 12.60 2.79
N GLN A 59 9.04 13.14 2.29
CA GLN A 59 8.93 14.57 1.92
C GLN A 59 9.22 15.49 3.10
N ASN A 60 8.63 15.19 4.27
CA ASN A 60 8.86 15.98 5.49
C ASN A 60 10.32 15.85 5.96
N THR A 61 10.89 14.65 5.94
CA THR A 61 12.28 14.40 6.33
C THR A 61 13.26 15.11 5.39
N LEU A 62 12.99 15.13 4.08
CA LEU A 62 13.79 15.85 3.08
C LEU A 62 13.78 17.35 3.33
N ALA A 63 12.59 17.94 3.51
CA ALA A 63 12.45 19.36 3.80
C ALA A 63 13.20 19.73 5.10
N ALA A 64 13.05 18.93 6.15
CA ALA A 64 13.74 19.14 7.42
C ALA A 64 15.27 18.99 7.31
N TYR A 65 15.76 18.01 6.55
CA TYR A 65 17.20 17.82 6.35
C TYR A 65 17.83 19.04 5.65
N ILE A 66 17.17 19.56 4.62
CA ILE A 66 17.65 20.72 3.88
C ILE A 66 17.62 21.98 4.75
N ASP A 67 16.58 22.15 5.57
CA ASP A 67 16.49 23.27 6.51
C ASP A 67 17.61 23.24 7.56
N GLU A 68 17.97 22.04 8.06
CA GLU A 68 18.97 21.89 9.11
C GLU A 68 20.42 21.97 8.60
N PHE A 69 20.72 21.34 7.45
CA PHE A 69 22.08 21.24 6.94
C PHE A 69 22.39 22.18 5.77
N ASN A 70 21.37 22.83 5.19
CA ASN A 70 21.46 23.65 3.98
C ASN A 70 22.16 22.92 2.82
N LEU A 71 21.97 21.60 2.76
CA LEU A 71 22.58 20.67 1.81
C LEU A 71 21.53 19.65 1.36
N ALA A 72 21.56 19.28 0.09
CA ALA A 72 20.70 18.22 -0.44
C ALA A 72 21.22 16.85 0.00
N PRO A 73 20.36 15.95 0.51
CA PRO A 73 20.79 14.62 0.91
C PRO A 73 21.16 13.79 -0.32
N THR A 74 22.21 12.97 -0.18
CA THR A 74 22.75 12.15 -1.26
C THR A 74 22.28 10.69 -1.20
N GLY A 75 21.75 10.27 -0.05
CA GLY A 75 21.16 8.95 0.11
C GLY A 75 20.28 8.79 1.33
N TRP A 76 19.81 7.55 1.51
CA TRP A 76 18.93 7.17 2.61
C TRP A 76 19.55 7.34 4.00
N LYS A 77 20.87 7.20 4.10
CA LYS A 77 21.61 7.37 5.35
C LYS A 77 21.45 8.78 5.91
N ASP A 78 21.52 9.80 5.06
CA ASP A 78 21.42 11.21 5.44
C ASP A 78 20.02 11.51 6.00
N LEU A 79 18.98 10.96 5.35
CA LEU A 79 17.60 11.10 5.84
C LEU A 79 17.35 10.44 7.19
N ASN A 80 18.07 9.36 7.52
CA ASN A 80 17.92 8.71 8.82
C ASN A 80 18.45 9.55 9.99
N GLU A 81 19.24 10.60 9.74
CA GLU A 81 19.69 11.52 10.79
C GLU A 81 18.54 12.35 11.35
N ILE A 82 17.55 12.67 10.50
CA ILE A 82 16.33 13.38 10.89
C ILE A 82 15.24 12.39 11.33
N ALA A 83 14.90 11.42 10.47
CA ALA A 83 13.90 10.42 10.77
C ALA A 83 14.19 9.11 10.05
N ALA A 84 14.26 8.02 10.81
CA ALA A 84 14.54 6.70 10.25
C ALA A 84 13.45 6.25 9.27
N ILE A 85 13.86 5.98 8.03
CA ILE A 85 13.00 5.36 7.02
C ILE A 85 13.15 3.84 7.16
N MET A 86 12.08 3.18 7.61
CA MET A 86 12.10 1.74 7.87
C MET A 86 11.94 0.93 6.58
N THR A 87 12.65 -0.18 6.51
CA THR A 87 12.54 -1.19 5.44
C THR A 87 12.30 -2.57 6.05
N THR A 88 12.04 -3.58 5.22
CA THR A 88 11.93 -4.99 5.66
C THR A 88 13.17 -5.54 6.37
N LYS A 89 14.34 -4.91 6.21
CA LYS A 89 15.61 -5.33 6.82
C LYS A 89 16.11 -4.37 7.91
N GLY A 90 15.28 -3.42 8.35
CA GLY A 90 15.66 -2.35 9.28
C GLY A 90 15.72 -0.97 8.61
N PRO A 91 16.33 0.05 9.25
CA PRO A 91 16.45 1.39 8.68
C PRO A 91 17.22 1.40 7.35
N ALA A 92 16.82 2.25 6.41
CA ALA A 92 17.44 2.37 5.10
C ALA A 92 18.84 3.00 5.20
N ASN A 93 19.90 2.20 5.36
CA ASN A 93 21.26 2.71 5.62
C ASN A 93 22.16 2.81 4.37
N GLN A 94 21.59 3.09 3.21
CA GLN A 94 22.37 3.18 1.96
C GLN A 94 22.82 4.62 1.72
N THR A 95 24.03 4.80 1.20
CA THR A 95 24.61 6.12 0.88
C THR A 95 24.11 6.71 -0.43
N THR A 96 23.29 5.97 -1.17
CA THR A 96 22.61 6.39 -2.40
C THR A 96 21.13 6.06 -2.32
N PHE A 97 20.31 6.69 -3.15
CA PHE A 97 18.87 6.40 -3.25
C PHE A 97 18.55 5.12 -4.04
N ASN A 98 19.27 4.04 -3.76
CA ASN A 98 18.96 2.73 -4.30
C ASN A 98 17.56 2.27 -3.87
N GLN A 99 16.94 1.40 -4.66
CA GLN A 99 15.62 0.87 -4.35
C GLN A 99 15.59 0.21 -2.96
N ILE A 100 14.62 0.62 -2.14
CA ILE A 100 14.33 0.03 -0.82
C ILE A 100 12.96 -0.65 -0.85
N ILE A 101 12.76 -1.65 0.01
CA ILE A 101 11.46 -2.32 0.15
C ILE A 101 10.81 -1.83 1.44
N LEU A 102 9.63 -1.24 1.32
CA LEU A 102 8.84 -0.71 2.42
C LEU A 102 8.49 -1.81 3.44
N PRO A 103 8.18 -1.43 4.69
CA PRO A 103 7.64 -2.37 5.66
C PRO A 103 6.43 -3.12 5.05
N GLY A 104 6.28 -4.40 5.38
CA GLY A 104 5.27 -5.26 4.77
C GLY A 104 5.61 -5.84 3.39
N GLY A 105 6.71 -5.43 2.74
CA GLY A 105 7.24 -6.13 1.56
C GLY A 105 6.44 -5.99 0.26
N ASN A 106 5.39 -5.17 0.25
CA ASN A 106 4.44 -5.05 -0.86
C ASN A 106 4.82 -3.98 -1.89
N TYR A 107 5.62 -2.99 -1.47
CA TYR A 107 6.04 -1.87 -2.28
C TYR A 107 7.55 -1.69 -2.20
N ALA A 108 8.14 -1.40 -3.35
CA ALA A 108 9.52 -0.98 -3.51
C ALA A 108 9.52 0.51 -3.83
N LEU A 109 10.34 1.26 -3.12
CA LEU A 109 10.50 2.68 -3.29
C LEU A 109 11.85 2.94 -3.95
N SER A 110 11.84 3.70 -5.03
CA SER A 110 13.02 4.15 -5.75
C SER A 110 12.92 5.65 -6.01
N ARG A 111 14.06 6.32 -6.04
CA ARG A 111 14.15 7.67 -6.61
C ARG A 111 14.06 7.56 -8.13
N SER A 112 13.19 8.35 -8.76
CA SER A 112 12.88 8.29 -10.20
C SER A 112 13.92 9.03 -11.04
N ASP A 113 14.47 10.13 -10.52
CA ASP A 113 15.35 11.05 -11.24
C ASP A 113 16.84 10.65 -11.21
N ASN A 114 17.17 9.40 -10.85
CA ASN A 114 18.53 8.84 -10.76
C ASN A 114 19.58 9.64 -9.96
N GLY A 115 19.18 10.71 -9.26
CA GLY A 115 20.12 11.60 -8.55
C GLY A 115 20.71 12.72 -9.39
N GLU A 116 20.23 12.95 -10.61
CA GLU A 116 20.82 13.93 -11.53
C GLU A 116 20.29 15.35 -11.34
N ASN A 117 19.11 15.50 -10.70
CA ASN A 117 18.50 16.80 -10.46
C ASN A 117 18.72 17.26 -9.01
N GLU A 118 19.23 18.49 -8.86
CA GLU A 118 19.42 19.14 -7.57
C GLU A 118 18.19 19.96 -7.14
N ASN A 119 17.32 20.34 -8.08
CA ASN A 119 16.22 21.27 -7.79
C ASN A 119 14.95 20.58 -7.30
N TYR A 120 14.73 19.30 -7.63
CA TYR A 120 13.59 18.53 -7.16
C TYR A 120 13.97 17.08 -6.91
N PHE A 121 13.26 16.46 -5.97
CA PHE A 121 13.34 15.02 -5.73
C PHE A 121 12.03 14.35 -6.13
N GLU A 122 12.13 13.24 -6.86
CA GLU A 122 10.98 12.42 -7.22
C GLU A 122 11.15 10.99 -6.69
N PHE A 123 10.19 10.53 -5.93
CA PHE A 123 10.13 9.18 -5.39
C PHE A 123 8.93 8.42 -5.94
N THR A 124 9.20 7.23 -6.43
CA THR A 124 8.19 6.31 -6.95
C THR A 124 8.18 5.06 -6.09
N ALA A 125 7.02 4.77 -5.50
CA ALA A 125 6.72 3.50 -4.86
C ALA A 125 5.92 2.62 -5.82
N SER A 126 6.55 1.57 -6.33
CA SER A 126 5.92 0.56 -7.19
C SER A 126 5.67 -0.72 -6.40
N SER A 127 4.64 -1.49 -6.76
CA SER A 127 4.41 -2.78 -6.09
C SER A 127 5.53 -3.77 -6.41
N THR A 128 5.99 -4.54 -5.42
CA THR A 128 6.97 -5.62 -5.59
C THR A 128 6.42 -6.82 -6.37
N ASN A 129 5.09 -6.94 -6.45
CA ASN A 129 4.45 -8.00 -7.21
C ASN A 129 4.42 -7.59 -8.69
N THR A 130 5.00 -8.44 -9.54
CA THR A 130 5.17 -8.20 -10.98
C THR A 130 3.88 -8.39 -11.79
N ASN A 131 2.72 -8.54 -11.14
CA ASN A 131 1.44 -8.62 -11.84
C ASN A 131 1.09 -7.25 -12.42
N SER A 132 0.72 -7.21 -13.71
CA SER A 132 0.42 -5.96 -14.43
C SER A 132 -0.74 -5.17 -13.82
N GLU A 133 -1.61 -5.80 -13.02
CA GLU A 133 -2.67 -5.11 -12.29
C GLU A 133 -2.15 -4.44 -11.01
N THR A 134 -1.25 -5.08 -10.26
CA THR A 134 -0.69 -4.47 -9.04
C THR A 134 0.27 -3.32 -9.34
N ALA A 135 0.91 -3.34 -10.52
CA ALA A 135 1.77 -2.26 -11.01
C ALA A 135 1.03 -0.92 -11.20
N LYS A 136 -0.29 -0.95 -11.41
CA LYS A 136 -1.13 0.25 -11.59
C LYS A 136 -1.42 1.00 -10.28
N PHE A 137 -1.16 0.39 -9.13
CA PHE A 137 -1.32 1.01 -7.81
C PHE A 137 -0.04 1.69 -7.34
N ASN A 138 0.78 2.20 -8.25
CA ASN A 138 1.98 2.94 -7.87
C ASN A 138 1.61 4.21 -7.08
N VAL A 139 2.57 4.74 -6.34
CA VAL A 139 2.46 6.04 -5.66
C VAL A 139 3.69 6.82 -6.02
N MET A 140 3.49 8.06 -6.44
CA MET A 140 4.58 8.96 -6.76
C MET A 140 4.46 10.18 -5.86
N ALA A 141 5.59 10.62 -5.35
CA ALA A 141 5.69 11.80 -4.54
C ALA A 141 6.88 12.61 -5.02
N CYS A 142 6.76 13.91 -4.89
CA CYS A 142 7.80 14.81 -5.34
C CYS A 142 7.88 16.04 -4.45
N ILE A 143 9.06 16.65 -4.44
CA ILE A 143 9.33 17.85 -3.70
C ILE A 143 10.27 18.73 -4.51
N ASP A 144 9.83 19.96 -4.75
CA ASP A 144 10.62 21.03 -5.36
C ASP A 144 11.28 21.85 -4.24
N LEU A 145 12.59 22.01 -4.33
CA LEU A 145 13.41 22.71 -3.33
C LEU A 145 13.46 24.21 -3.58
N GLU A 146 13.16 24.68 -4.79
CA GLU A 146 13.22 26.09 -5.17
C GLU A 146 11.87 26.77 -4.96
N GLY A 147 10.78 26.10 -5.38
CA GLY A 147 9.42 26.58 -5.23
C GLY A 147 8.70 26.10 -3.96
N GLY A 148 9.26 25.14 -3.22
CA GLY A 148 8.62 24.53 -2.04
C GLY A 148 7.35 23.73 -2.37
N ALA A 149 7.07 23.48 -3.65
CA ALA A 149 5.92 22.71 -4.09
C ALA A 149 6.13 21.23 -3.78
N SER A 150 5.13 20.57 -3.19
CA SER A 150 5.13 19.13 -3.02
C SER A 150 3.79 18.54 -3.45
N ASP A 151 3.83 17.33 -3.99
CA ASP A 151 2.63 16.62 -4.42
C ASP A 151 2.80 15.12 -4.17
N ILE A 152 1.68 14.44 -3.88
CA ILE A 152 1.62 12.99 -3.81
C ILE A 152 0.45 12.54 -4.65
N LYS A 153 0.75 11.70 -5.64
CA LYS A 153 -0.25 11.12 -6.55
C LYS A 153 -0.27 9.60 -6.39
N ARG A 154 -1.47 9.05 -6.48
CA ARG A 154 -1.76 7.63 -6.28
C ARG A 154 -2.37 7.05 -7.55
N GLY A 155 -1.82 5.94 -8.01
CA GLY A 155 -2.36 5.14 -9.09
C GLY A 155 -3.63 4.47 -8.60
N VAL A 156 -4.69 4.53 -9.42
CA VAL A 156 -5.98 3.94 -9.08
C VAL A 156 -6.44 3.07 -10.24
N ILE A 157 -7.01 1.93 -9.89
CA ILE A 157 -7.84 1.14 -10.79
C ILE A 157 -9.28 1.45 -10.38
N ASP A 158 -9.93 2.29 -11.19
CA ASP A 158 -11.32 2.70 -11.04
C ASP A 158 -11.98 2.66 -12.43
N SER A 159 -13.31 2.56 -12.49
CA SER A 159 -14.05 2.52 -13.76
C SER A 159 -13.78 3.72 -14.69
N LYS A 160 -13.16 4.80 -14.18
CA LYS A 160 -12.81 6.02 -14.94
C LYS A 160 -11.31 6.24 -15.18
N LYS A 161 -10.41 5.65 -14.38
CA LYS A 161 -8.95 5.80 -14.51
C LYS A 161 -8.31 4.47 -14.15
N ASN A 162 -7.55 3.89 -15.07
CA ASN A 162 -6.95 2.55 -14.97
C ASN A 162 -5.43 2.57 -15.17
N ASP A 163 -4.84 3.73 -14.98
CA ASP A 163 -3.46 4.04 -15.35
C ASP A 163 -2.63 4.29 -14.11
N ALA A 164 -1.37 3.81 -14.18
CA ALA A 164 -0.34 4.18 -13.21
C ALA A 164 -0.11 5.69 -13.27
N VAL A 165 0.26 6.28 -12.15
CA VAL A 165 0.75 7.67 -12.12
C VAL A 165 2.05 7.73 -12.90
N SER A 166 2.23 8.80 -13.66
CA SER A 166 3.45 9.12 -14.39
C SER A 166 3.88 10.54 -14.02
N ASP A 167 5.15 10.86 -14.22
CA ASP A 167 5.81 12.11 -13.86
C ASP A 167 5.04 13.36 -14.35
N THR A 168 4.34 13.25 -15.49
CA THR A 168 3.51 14.34 -16.05
C THR A 168 2.24 14.70 -15.24
N ASP A 169 1.82 13.82 -14.33
CA ASP A 169 0.69 14.01 -13.41
C ASP A 169 1.11 14.76 -12.12
N LEU A 170 2.41 14.96 -11.87
CA LEU A 170 2.94 15.63 -10.68
C LEU A 170 3.05 17.15 -10.89
N VAL A 171 2.61 17.92 -9.90
CA VAL A 171 2.53 19.40 -9.96
C VAL A 171 3.88 20.10 -9.72
N CYS A 172 4.74 19.44 -8.96
CA CYS A 172 6.08 19.86 -8.52
C CYS A 172 7.19 19.75 -9.59
N ILE A 173 6.93 19.09 -10.73
CA ILE A 173 7.94 18.88 -11.77
C ILE A 173 7.77 20.00 -12.81
N PRO A 174 8.79 20.84 -13.04
CA PRO A 174 8.72 21.84 -14.10
C PRO A 174 8.55 21.15 -15.45
N LYS A 175 7.52 21.55 -16.20
CA LYS A 175 7.20 21.01 -17.54
C LYS A 175 7.95 21.73 -18.65
#